data_AF-A0A445GQJ8-F1
#
_entry.id   AF-A0A445GQJ8-F1
#
_cell.length_a   1.000
_cell.length_b   1.000
_cell.length_c   1.000
_cell.angle_alpha   90.00
_cell.angle_beta   90.00
_cell.angle_gamma   90.00
#
_symmetry.space_group_name_H-M   'P 1'
#
loop_
_entity.id
_entity.type
_entity.pdbx_description
1 polymer ?
#
loop_
_entity_poly.entity_id
_entity_poly.type
_entity_poly.pdbx_seq_one_letter_code
_entity_poly.pdbx_strand_id
1 'polypeptide(L)'
;MQMFSHFLPNPQPQPPSPTPSSLLPSIHHSSRPPHLPLLQNSTERFSFSSIQRPRRVKKHKRGFRSMRSEPLFPVPLFHSRLKAFFKNSSSSSSCKVRFFMTWISPLKAFGERKLFSIESLFGSHPEACLVIVSKSLDSDAGTQILKLFVSNGFKFMAVAPDFGYIFKNTHAETWFNRLKEGNVDPGEVSLGQNLSNLLRLALLYKFGGTYIDLDVVVLKSFSKLRNTIGGHRTLMSKPASGAA
;
A
#
# COMPACT_ATOMS: atom_id res chain seq x y z
N MET A 1 -23.73 -71.65 -2.06
CA MET A 1 -23.18 -70.45 -1.39
C MET A 1 -22.63 -69.54 -2.49
N GLN A 2 -23.31 -68.40 -2.68
CA GLN A 2 -23.07 -67.22 -3.54
C GLN A 2 -22.14 -67.32 -4.78
N MET A 3 -22.77 -67.20 -5.95
CA MET A 3 -22.19 -66.63 -7.17
C MET A 3 -22.29 -65.10 -7.07
N PHE A 4 -21.16 -64.38 -7.08
CA PHE A 4 -21.13 -62.92 -7.24
C PHE A 4 -20.85 -62.60 -8.71
N SER A 5 -21.87 -62.07 -9.39
CA SER A 5 -21.77 -61.48 -10.72
C SER A 5 -21.11 -60.11 -10.63
N HIS A 6 -20.16 -59.84 -11.52
CA HIS A 6 -19.48 -58.56 -11.68
C HIS A 6 -20.47 -57.49 -12.16
N PHE A 7 -20.65 -56.42 -11.39
CA PHE A 7 -21.31 -55.20 -11.84
C PHE A 7 -20.24 -54.19 -12.28
N LEU A 8 -20.19 -53.93 -13.59
CA LEU A 8 -19.50 -52.76 -14.16
C LEU A 8 -20.36 -51.52 -13.91
N PRO A 9 -19.78 -50.37 -13.52
CA PRO A 9 -20.53 -49.14 -13.33
C PRO A 9 -20.95 -48.52 -14.67
N ASN A 10 -22.21 -48.11 -14.73
CA ASN A 10 -22.84 -47.44 -15.87
C ASN A 10 -22.25 -46.02 -16.07
N PRO A 11 -22.01 -45.55 -17.31
CA PRO A 11 -21.45 -44.22 -17.55
C PRO A 11 -22.41 -43.09 -17.13
N GLN A 12 -21.90 -42.08 -16.42
CA GLN A 12 -22.66 -40.87 -16.10
C GLN A 12 -22.89 -40.00 -17.35
N PRO A 13 -24.03 -39.29 -17.48
CA PRO A 13 -24.28 -38.40 -18.61
C PRO A 13 -23.39 -37.15 -18.57
N GLN A 14 -22.76 -36.82 -19.70
CA GLN A 14 -22.02 -35.57 -19.87
C GLN A 14 -22.95 -34.34 -19.97
N PRO A 15 -22.54 -33.17 -19.45
CA PRO A 15 -23.31 -31.93 -19.61
C PRO A 15 -23.28 -31.44 -21.07
N PRO A 16 -24.35 -30.79 -21.56
CA PRO A 16 -24.44 -30.36 -22.96
C PRO A 16 -23.46 -29.22 -23.26
N SER A 17 -22.79 -29.34 -24.41
CA SER A 17 -21.93 -28.33 -25.03
C SER A 17 -22.73 -27.10 -25.47
N PRO A 18 -22.20 -25.86 -25.35
CA PRO A 18 -22.91 -24.67 -25.80
C PRO A 18 -22.93 -24.59 -27.34
N THR A 19 -24.13 -24.47 -27.91
CA THR A 19 -24.35 -24.18 -29.32
C THR A 19 -24.10 -22.70 -29.65
N PRO A 20 -23.59 -22.37 -30.85
CA PRO A 20 -23.33 -21.00 -31.27
C PRO A 20 -24.61 -20.33 -31.78
N SER A 21 -25.03 -19.22 -31.15
CA SER A 21 -26.11 -18.38 -31.66
C SER A 21 -25.58 -17.34 -32.65
N SER A 22 -26.17 -17.35 -33.84
CA SER A 22 -25.93 -16.47 -34.97
C SER A 22 -26.61 -15.10 -34.85
N LEU A 23 -25.82 -14.05 -35.12
CA LEU A 23 -26.07 -12.86 -35.97
C LEU A 23 -27.35 -12.00 -35.82
N LEU A 24 -27.13 -10.69 -35.53
CA LEU A 24 -27.46 -9.48 -36.34
C LEU A 24 -27.38 -8.19 -35.48
N PRO A 25 -27.27 -6.96 -36.05
CA PRO A 25 -26.55 -6.48 -37.24
C PRO A 25 -25.45 -5.44 -36.90
N SER A 26 -24.57 -5.23 -37.88
CA SER A 26 -23.45 -4.27 -37.87
C SER A 26 -23.92 -2.81 -37.95
N ILE A 27 -23.45 -1.95 -37.04
CA ILE A 27 -23.53 -0.49 -37.17
C ILE A 27 -22.18 0.01 -37.67
N HIS A 28 -22.16 0.47 -38.92
CA HIS A 28 -21.04 1.19 -39.51
C HIS A 28 -20.88 2.55 -38.82
N HIS A 29 -19.80 2.72 -38.04
CA HIS A 29 -19.27 4.05 -37.73
C HIS A 29 -17.87 4.18 -38.33
N SER A 30 -17.83 4.96 -39.43
CA SER A 30 -16.62 5.48 -40.05
C SER A 30 -15.84 6.33 -39.04
N SER A 31 -14.59 5.99 -38.76
CA SER A 31 -13.67 6.85 -38.03
C SER A 31 -12.38 7.02 -38.85
N ARG A 32 -12.21 8.22 -39.42
CA ARG A 32 -10.91 8.73 -39.87
C ARG A 32 -10.06 9.06 -38.63
N PRO A 33 -8.74 8.79 -38.64
CA PRO A 33 -7.86 9.20 -37.55
C PRO A 33 -7.57 10.71 -37.62
N PRO A 34 -7.53 11.44 -36.50
CA PRO A 34 -7.05 12.82 -36.50
C PRO A 34 -5.51 12.86 -36.60
N HIS A 35 -5.04 13.77 -37.45
CA HIS A 35 -3.64 14.09 -37.69
C HIS A 35 -2.90 14.56 -36.41
N LEU A 36 -1.73 13.96 -36.17
CA LEU A 36 -0.71 14.48 -35.26
C LEU A 36 0.00 15.69 -35.91
N PRO A 37 0.13 16.85 -35.24
CA PRO A 37 1.06 17.87 -35.69
C PRO A 37 2.49 17.50 -35.30
N LEU A 38 3.33 17.39 -36.33
CA LEU A 38 4.78 17.33 -36.29
C LEU A 38 5.32 18.64 -35.66
N LEU A 39 5.99 18.58 -34.51
CA LEU A 39 6.68 19.74 -33.94
C LEU A 39 8.17 19.67 -34.26
N GLN A 40 8.66 20.74 -34.90
CA GLN A 40 10.01 20.96 -35.36
C GLN A 40 11.06 20.99 -34.24
N ASN A 41 12.24 20.48 -34.57
CA ASN A 41 13.50 20.76 -33.87
C ASN A 41 13.81 22.27 -33.90
N SER A 42 14.07 22.85 -32.72
CA SER A 42 14.94 24.01 -32.60
C SER A 42 15.93 23.79 -31.46
N THR A 43 17.19 23.65 -31.86
CA THR A 43 18.37 23.68 -31.00
C THR A 43 18.67 25.14 -30.68
N GLU A 44 18.33 25.59 -29.48
CA GLU A 44 18.79 26.89 -28.97
C GLU A 44 19.56 26.64 -27.66
N ARG A 45 20.88 26.86 -27.74
CA ARG A 45 21.81 26.85 -26.60
C ARG A 45 21.46 28.02 -25.68
N PHE A 46 21.15 27.75 -24.42
CA PHE A 46 21.10 28.80 -23.40
C PHE A 46 22.30 28.72 -22.45
N SER A 47 22.97 29.86 -22.43
CA SER A 47 24.20 30.23 -21.73
C SER A 47 24.13 30.02 -20.22
N PHE A 48 25.22 29.53 -19.64
CA PHE A 48 25.46 29.52 -18.21
C PHE A 48 25.75 30.95 -17.73
N SER A 49 24.87 31.53 -16.92
CA SER A 49 25.26 32.64 -16.05
C SER A 49 24.46 32.69 -14.73
N SER A 50 25.20 32.54 -13.63
CA SER A 50 24.87 32.87 -12.23
C SER A 50 23.72 32.10 -11.55
N ILE A 51 24.07 30.97 -10.93
CA ILE A 51 23.20 30.32 -9.94
C ILE A 51 23.40 31.03 -8.59
N GLN A 52 22.40 31.84 -8.22
CA GLN A 52 22.22 32.34 -6.86
C GLN A 52 22.00 31.17 -5.88
N ARG A 53 22.73 31.18 -4.76
CA ARG A 53 22.63 30.20 -3.67
C ARG A 53 21.25 30.25 -2.95
N PRO A 54 20.76 29.14 -2.36
CA PRO A 54 19.33 28.81 -2.41
C PRO A 54 18.51 29.15 -1.15
N ARG A 55 17.24 29.50 -1.38
CA ARG A 55 16.10 29.55 -0.43
C ARG A 55 15.70 28.16 0.13
N ARG A 56 16.61 27.36 0.71
CA ARG A 56 16.28 26.01 1.25
C ARG A 56 15.87 25.97 2.72
N VAL A 57 16.29 26.94 3.54
CA VAL A 57 16.08 26.91 5.01
C VAL A 57 14.60 27.05 5.43
N LYS A 58 13.75 27.69 4.62
CA LYS A 58 12.35 27.98 5.01
C LYS A 58 11.39 26.78 4.91
N LYS A 59 11.71 25.75 4.10
CA LYS A 59 10.79 24.61 3.88
C LYS A 59 10.82 23.60 5.05
N HIS A 60 11.99 23.38 5.65
CA HIS A 60 12.17 22.44 6.77
C HIS A 60 11.40 22.88 8.02
N LYS A 61 11.43 24.18 8.37
CA LYS A 61 10.71 24.70 9.55
C LYS A 61 9.19 24.47 9.53
N ARG A 62 8.55 24.36 8.35
CA ARG A 62 7.10 24.07 8.25
C ARG A 62 6.76 22.61 8.58
N GLY A 63 7.64 21.66 8.28
CA GLY A 63 7.45 20.25 8.65
C GLY A 63 7.48 20.02 10.16
N PHE A 64 8.38 20.71 10.86
CA PHE A 64 8.49 20.63 12.32
C PHE A 64 7.26 21.18 13.06
N ARG A 65 6.59 22.23 12.54
CA ARG A 65 5.37 22.78 13.16
C ARG A 65 4.19 21.80 13.13
N SER A 66 4.07 20.96 12.09
CA SER A 66 3.02 19.93 12.01
C SER A 66 3.21 18.79 13.03
N MET A 67 4.39 18.67 13.64
CA MET A 67 4.69 17.70 14.71
C MET A 67 4.67 18.32 16.11
N ARG A 68 4.53 19.64 16.24
CA ARG A 68 4.57 20.37 17.53
C ARG A 68 3.20 20.70 18.13
N SER A 69 2.11 20.29 17.49
CA SER A 69 0.76 20.53 18.01
C SER A 69 0.02 19.20 18.18
N GLU A 70 0.11 18.65 19.39
CA GLU A 70 -0.87 17.70 19.92
C GLU A 70 -1.97 18.53 20.61
N PRO A 71 -3.24 18.45 20.18
CA PRO A 71 -4.36 18.95 20.96
C PRO A 71 -4.49 18.15 22.26
N LEU A 72 -4.85 18.83 23.36
CA LEU A 72 -5.10 18.28 24.71
C LEU A 72 -6.29 17.29 24.83
N PHE A 73 -6.74 16.68 23.74
CA PHE A 73 -7.78 15.65 23.78
C PHE A 73 -7.11 14.28 23.80
N PRO A 74 -7.59 13.30 24.58
CA PRO A 74 -7.02 11.96 24.56
C PRO A 74 -7.34 11.34 23.22
N VAL A 75 -6.45 11.52 22.24
CA VAL A 75 -6.31 10.62 21.11
C VAL A 75 -6.31 9.23 21.74
N PRO A 76 -7.28 8.35 21.43
CA PRO A 76 -7.34 7.06 22.09
C PRO A 76 -5.99 6.40 21.83
N LEU A 77 -5.23 6.15 22.92
CA LEU A 77 -3.82 5.79 22.87
C LEU A 77 -3.64 4.79 21.72
N PHE A 78 -2.80 5.11 20.74
CA PHE A 78 -2.56 4.32 19.52
C PHE A 78 -2.51 2.80 19.82
N HIS A 79 -1.83 2.45 20.91
CA HIS A 79 -1.77 1.09 21.45
C HIS A 79 -3.15 0.50 21.80
N SER A 80 -3.97 1.21 22.56
CA SER A 80 -5.32 0.78 22.95
C SER A 80 -6.22 0.55 21.74
N ARG A 81 -6.16 1.41 20.70
CA ARG A 81 -6.91 1.23 19.46
C ARG A 81 -6.47 -0.03 18.71
N LEU A 82 -5.16 -0.25 18.56
CA LEU A 82 -4.63 -1.47 17.95
C LEU A 82 -5.02 -2.72 18.74
N LYS A 83 -4.89 -2.66 20.06
CA LYS A 83 -5.25 -3.78 20.95
C LYS A 83 -6.74 -4.09 20.83
N ALA A 84 -7.61 -3.09 20.82
CA ALA A 84 -9.05 -3.26 20.64
C ALA A 84 -9.36 -3.85 19.25
N PHE A 85 -8.76 -3.31 18.19
CA PHE A 85 -8.95 -3.78 16.81
C PHE A 85 -8.59 -5.27 16.65
N PHE A 86 -7.45 -5.70 17.21
CA PHE A 86 -7.05 -7.10 17.13
C PHE A 86 -7.78 -8.02 18.12
N LYS A 87 -8.31 -7.51 19.25
CA LYS A 87 -9.07 -8.29 20.25
C LYS A 87 -10.56 -8.45 19.92
N ASN A 88 -11.23 -7.39 19.46
CA ASN A 88 -12.66 -7.38 19.14
C ASN A 88 -13.01 -8.24 17.92
N SER A 89 -12.02 -8.94 17.35
CA SER A 89 -12.20 -9.98 16.33
C SER A 89 -12.87 -11.27 16.86
N SER A 90 -13.56 -11.22 18.00
CA SER A 90 -14.12 -12.37 18.73
C SER A 90 -15.43 -12.93 18.17
N SER A 91 -16.01 -12.35 17.12
CA SER A 91 -16.98 -13.06 16.28
C SER A 91 -16.25 -13.71 15.09
N SER A 92 -16.04 -15.03 15.22
CA SER A 92 -15.69 -16.03 14.18
C SER A 92 -14.45 -15.88 13.28
N SER A 93 -13.59 -14.86 13.42
CA SER A 93 -12.26 -14.93 12.77
C SER A 93 -11.18 -14.09 13.48
N SER A 94 -10.34 -14.70 14.30
CA SER A 94 -9.04 -14.09 14.64
C SER A 94 -8.29 -13.76 13.33
N CYS A 95 -7.65 -12.60 13.23
CA CYS A 95 -6.88 -12.20 12.04
C CYS A 95 -5.95 -13.34 11.60
N LYS A 96 -6.18 -13.95 10.42
CA LYS A 96 -5.29 -15.02 9.91
C LYS A 96 -3.89 -14.48 9.65
N VAL A 97 -3.83 -13.26 9.12
CA VAL A 97 -2.59 -12.49 8.91
C VAL A 97 -2.86 -11.04 9.30
N ARG A 98 -1.88 -10.41 9.93
CA ARG A 98 -1.92 -8.98 10.27
C ARG A 98 -1.02 -8.22 9.30
N PHE A 99 -1.58 -7.20 8.67
CA PHE A 99 -0.87 -6.33 7.75
C PHE A 99 -0.75 -4.92 8.31
N PHE A 100 0.41 -4.32 8.08
CA PHE A 100 0.68 -2.93 8.31
C PHE A 100 1.07 -2.25 7.00
N MET A 101 0.53 -1.07 6.77
CA MET A 101 0.92 -0.14 5.72
C MET A 101 1.15 1.23 6.35
N THR A 102 1.92 2.11 5.72
CA THR A 102 2.09 3.50 6.19
C THR A 102 1.71 4.50 5.11
N TRP A 103 1.01 5.57 5.52
CA TRP A 103 0.74 6.72 4.67
C TRP A 103 0.94 8.02 5.45
N ILE A 104 2.04 8.71 5.18
CA ILE A 104 2.44 9.94 5.88
C ILE A 104 2.21 11.21 5.04
N SER A 105 1.70 11.05 3.82
CA SER A 105 1.41 12.14 2.89
C SER A 105 0.01 12.74 3.17
N PRO A 106 -0.30 13.94 2.66
CA PRO A 106 -1.64 14.52 2.79
C PRO A 106 -2.73 13.65 2.18
N LEU A 107 -3.96 13.73 2.72
CA LEU A 107 -5.11 12.95 2.25
C LEU A 107 -5.40 13.14 0.76
N LYS A 108 -5.24 14.37 0.25
CA LYS A 108 -5.44 14.69 -1.18
C LYS A 108 -4.55 13.91 -2.16
N ALA A 109 -3.45 13.33 -1.69
CA ALA A 109 -2.56 12.50 -2.51
C ALA A 109 -2.91 11.00 -2.42
N PHE A 110 -3.87 10.64 -1.57
CA PHE A 110 -4.38 9.29 -1.44
C PHE A 110 -5.44 9.03 -2.51
N GLY A 111 -4.97 8.62 -3.70
CA GLY A 111 -5.82 8.35 -4.86
C GLY A 111 -6.04 6.86 -5.12
N GLU A 112 -6.70 6.56 -6.23
CA GLU A 112 -7.16 5.23 -6.64
C GLU A 112 -6.08 4.15 -6.61
N ARG A 113 -4.85 4.47 -7.02
CA ARG A 113 -3.73 3.51 -6.99
C ARG A 113 -3.52 2.89 -5.60
N LYS A 114 -3.77 3.66 -4.54
CA LYS A 114 -3.60 3.20 -3.15
C LYS A 114 -4.77 2.33 -2.73
N LEU A 115 -5.98 2.64 -3.23
CA LEU A 115 -7.16 1.80 -3.03
C LEU A 115 -6.99 0.44 -3.72
N PHE A 116 -6.45 0.39 -4.94
CA PHE A 116 -6.16 -0.89 -5.63
C PHE A 116 -5.15 -1.76 -4.87
N SER A 117 -4.16 -1.17 -4.21
CA SER A 117 -3.24 -1.92 -3.35
C SER A 117 -3.99 -2.61 -2.21
N ILE A 118 -4.88 -1.87 -1.53
CA ILE A 118 -5.71 -2.40 -0.43
C ILE A 118 -6.68 -3.48 -0.95
N GLU A 119 -7.33 -3.23 -2.08
CA GLU A 119 -8.25 -4.18 -2.72
C GLU A 119 -7.53 -5.49 -3.07
N SER A 120 -6.36 -5.42 -3.71
CA SER A 120 -5.58 -6.61 -4.06
C SER A 120 -5.15 -7.42 -2.84
N LEU A 121 -4.82 -6.74 -1.74
CA LEU A 121 -4.49 -7.39 -0.46
C LEU A 121 -5.67 -8.18 0.05
N PHE A 122 -6.86 -7.58 0.14
CA PHE A 122 -8.05 -8.28 0.61
C PHE A 122 -8.54 -9.35 -0.37
N GLY A 123 -8.33 -9.17 -1.68
CA GLY A 123 -8.58 -10.20 -2.68
C GLY A 123 -7.75 -11.47 -2.45
N SER A 124 -6.48 -11.32 -2.04
CA SER A 124 -5.60 -12.45 -1.71
C SER A 124 -5.72 -12.93 -0.25
N HIS A 125 -6.26 -12.08 0.63
CA HIS A 125 -6.38 -12.31 2.07
C HIS A 125 -7.70 -11.77 2.64
N PRO A 126 -8.84 -12.43 2.39
CA PRO A 126 -10.16 -11.92 2.81
C PRO A 126 -10.34 -11.84 4.33
N GLU A 127 -9.63 -12.67 5.09
CA GLU A 127 -9.67 -12.71 6.57
C GLU A 127 -8.45 -12.02 7.21
N ALA A 128 -7.74 -11.18 6.46
CA ALA A 128 -6.66 -10.36 7.01
C ALA A 128 -7.20 -9.20 7.85
N CYS A 129 -6.37 -8.75 8.78
CA CYS A 129 -6.54 -7.46 9.44
C CYS A 129 -5.51 -6.49 8.88
N LEU A 130 -5.97 -5.38 8.29
CA LEU A 130 -5.10 -4.33 7.77
C LEU A 130 -5.17 -3.10 8.66
N VAL A 131 -3.99 -2.63 9.07
CA VAL A 131 -3.80 -1.34 9.73
C VAL A 131 -3.01 -0.42 8.81
N ILE A 132 -3.57 0.73 8.46
CA ILE A 132 -2.82 1.82 7.84
C ILE A 132 -2.43 2.85 8.91
N VAL A 133 -1.13 2.97 9.15
CA VAL A 133 -0.59 3.98 10.07
C VAL A 133 -0.49 5.30 9.33
N SER A 134 -1.40 6.23 9.64
CA SER A 134 -1.59 7.46 8.89
C SER A 134 -2.38 8.50 9.66
N LYS A 135 -1.77 9.67 9.91
CA LYS A 135 -2.46 10.82 10.52
C LYS A 135 -3.55 11.40 9.60
N SER A 136 -3.36 11.38 8.28
CA SER A 136 -4.32 11.98 7.35
C SER A 136 -5.54 11.09 7.12
N LEU A 137 -5.37 9.77 7.15
CA LEU A 137 -6.47 8.81 7.01
C LEU A 137 -7.23 8.59 8.31
N ASP A 138 -6.60 8.83 9.46
CA ASP A 138 -7.25 8.85 10.78
C ASP A 138 -7.99 10.19 11.00
N SER A 139 -8.96 10.45 10.12
CA SER A 139 -9.82 11.63 10.11
C SER A 139 -11.21 11.25 9.60
N ASP A 140 -12.21 12.13 9.75
CA ASP A 140 -13.56 11.89 9.24
C ASP A 140 -13.57 11.68 7.72
N ALA A 141 -12.84 12.52 6.99
CA ALA A 141 -12.69 12.39 5.53
C ALA A 141 -11.98 11.09 5.13
N GLY A 142 -10.93 10.70 5.86
CA GLY A 142 -10.27 9.41 5.67
C GLY A 142 -11.20 8.24 5.95
N THR A 143 -12.02 8.34 7.00
CA THR A 143 -13.03 7.33 7.35
C THR A 143 -14.04 7.14 6.22
N GLN A 144 -14.50 8.21 5.56
CA GLN A 144 -15.40 8.10 4.40
C GLN A 144 -14.74 7.37 3.22
N ILE A 145 -13.47 7.65 2.92
CA ILE A 145 -12.72 6.97 1.85
C ILE A 145 -12.61 5.46 2.14
N LEU A 146 -12.42 5.10 3.41
CA LEU A 146 -12.15 3.72 3.82
C LEU A 146 -13.43 2.93 4.15
N LYS A 147 -14.58 3.62 4.21
CA LYS A 147 -15.89 3.06 4.54
C LYS A 147 -16.23 1.85 3.68
N LEU A 148 -15.88 1.88 2.38
CA LEU A 148 -16.18 0.80 1.44
C LEU A 148 -15.58 -0.55 1.87
N PHE A 149 -14.38 -0.56 2.47
CA PHE A 149 -13.76 -1.80 2.92
C PHE A 149 -14.43 -2.33 4.18
N VAL A 150 -14.68 -1.44 5.13
CA VAL A 150 -15.32 -1.80 6.41
C VAL A 150 -16.76 -2.25 6.19
N SER A 151 -17.52 -1.58 5.30
CA SER A 151 -18.91 -1.95 4.98
C SER A 151 -19.01 -3.30 4.27
N ASN A 152 -17.96 -3.71 3.56
CA ASN A 152 -17.87 -5.02 2.91
C ASN A 152 -17.34 -6.12 3.86
N GLY A 153 -17.25 -5.83 5.16
CA GLY A 153 -16.86 -6.82 6.18
C GLY A 153 -15.36 -7.02 6.34
N PHE A 154 -14.51 -6.27 5.62
CA PHE A 154 -13.07 -6.38 5.78
C PHE A 154 -12.60 -5.74 7.10
N LYS A 155 -11.66 -6.41 7.77
CA LYS A 155 -11.05 -5.90 9.00
C LYS A 155 -9.99 -4.88 8.66
N PHE A 156 -10.39 -3.62 8.67
CA PHE A 156 -9.58 -2.50 8.24
C PHE A 156 -9.61 -1.36 9.27
N MET A 157 -8.46 -0.75 9.56
CA MET A 157 -8.38 0.47 10.38
C MET A 157 -7.28 1.41 9.88
N ALA A 158 -7.55 2.71 9.88
CA ALA A 158 -6.52 3.74 9.86
C ALA A 158 -6.31 4.30 11.27
N VAL A 159 -5.05 4.57 11.63
CA VAL A 159 -4.71 5.12 12.95
C VAL A 159 -3.50 6.05 12.86
N ALA A 160 -3.57 7.21 13.51
CA ALA A 160 -2.46 8.15 13.57
C ALA A 160 -1.29 7.54 14.38
N PRO A 161 -0.04 7.61 13.90
CA PRO A 161 1.11 7.09 14.63
C PRO A 161 1.36 7.88 15.92
N ASP A 162 1.47 7.17 17.04
CA ASP A 162 2.13 7.68 18.24
C ASP A 162 3.63 7.35 18.16
N PHE A 163 4.42 8.27 17.61
CA PHE A 163 5.86 8.07 17.46
C PHE A 163 6.59 7.90 18.79
N GLY A 164 6.09 8.52 19.86
CA GLY A 164 6.66 8.37 21.20
C GLY A 164 6.52 6.93 21.68
N TYR A 165 5.32 6.36 21.57
CA TYR A 165 5.08 4.96 21.90
C TYR A 165 5.80 3.99 20.96
N ILE A 166 5.71 4.21 19.64
CA ILE A 166 6.25 3.30 18.61
C ILE A 166 7.77 3.19 18.74
N PHE A 167 8.47 4.30 18.94
CA PHE A 167 9.92 4.31 19.03
C PHE A 167 10.47 4.06 20.43
N LYS A 168 9.64 4.13 21.48
CA LYS A 168 10.07 3.88 22.88
C LYS A 168 10.89 2.59 23.01
N ASN A 169 12.03 2.66 23.72
CA ASN A 169 12.97 1.57 23.91
C ASN A 169 13.53 1.00 22.59
N THR A 170 13.77 1.86 21.60
CA THR A 170 14.47 1.51 20.35
C THR A 170 15.54 2.55 20.05
N HIS A 171 16.53 2.21 19.22
CA HIS A 171 17.54 3.17 18.76
C HIS A 171 16.93 4.39 18.02
N ALA A 172 15.72 4.26 17.47
CA ALA A 172 15.01 5.35 16.82
C ALA A 172 14.49 6.42 17.80
N GLU A 173 14.33 6.09 19.09
CA GLU A 173 13.82 7.01 20.11
C GLU A 173 14.70 8.25 20.25
N THR A 174 16.00 8.02 20.46
CA THR A 174 16.96 9.12 20.65
C THR A 174 17.06 9.98 19.39
N TRP A 175 17.08 9.35 18.20
CA TRP A 175 17.08 10.08 16.94
C TRP A 175 15.81 10.95 16.80
N PHE A 176 14.64 10.39 17.08
CA PHE A 176 13.37 11.10 16.98
C PHE A 176 13.24 12.24 18.00
N ASN A 177 13.75 12.07 19.22
CA ASN A 177 13.76 13.11 20.23
C ASN A 177 14.64 14.29 19.82
N ARG A 178 15.88 14.04 19.39
CA ARG A 178 16.75 15.12 18.87
C ARG A 178 16.15 15.81 17.64
N LEU A 179 15.47 15.06 16.77
CA LEU A 179 14.76 15.63 15.62
C LEU A 179 13.65 16.61 16.07
N LYS A 180 12.81 16.25 17.06
CA LYS A 180 11.74 17.13 17.59
C LYS A 180 12.29 18.44 18.19
N GLU A 181 13.46 18.35 18.81
CA GLU A 181 14.16 19.51 19.39
C GLU A 181 14.76 20.42 18.30
N GLY A 182 14.91 19.92 17.08
CA GLY A 182 15.58 20.63 15.98
C GLY A 182 17.10 20.45 15.98
N ASN A 183 17.61 19.48 16.73
CA ASN A 183 19.03 19.23 16.98
C ASN A 183 19.65 18.24 15.98
N VAL A 184 18.99 17.98 14.83
CA VAL A 184 19.44 17.01 13.83
C VAL A 184 19.26 17.57 12.44
N ASP A 185 20.30 17.50 11.62
CA ASP A 185 20.19 17.66 10.18
C ASP A 185 19.42 16.44 9.62
N PRO A 186 18.24 16.63 9.01
CA PRO A 186 17.47 15.52 8.43
C PRO A 186 18.17 14.84 7.25
N GLY A 187 19.29 15.39 6.78
CA GLY A 187 20.09 14.85 5.69
C GLY A 187 19.46 15.13 4.32
N GLU A 188 19.95 14.41 3.31
CA GLU A 188 19.51 14.59 1.91
C GLU A 188 18.16 13.92 1.62
N VAL A 189 17.84 12.84 2.32
CA VAL A 189 16.56 12.13 2.19
C VAL A 189 15.47 12.92 2.90
N SER A 190 14.31 13.03 2.25
CA SER A 190 13.19 13.76 2.85
C SER A 190 12.79 13.18 4.21
N LEU A 191 12.49 14.04 5.18
CA LEU A 191 12.14 13.62 6.53
C LEU A 191 10.97 12.62 6.53
N GLY A 192 9.96 12.84 5.67
CA GLY A 192 8.87 11.91 5.53
C GLY A 192 9.36 10.52 5.13
N GLN A 193 10.19 10.42 4.10
CA GLN A 193 10.70 9.12 3.66
C GLN A 193 11.52 8.40 4.73
N ASN A 194 12.38 9.12 5.47
CA ASN A 194 13.10 8.55 6.62
C ASN A 194 12.14 8.04 7.70
N LEU A 195 11.09 8.82 8.00
CA LEU A 195 10.10 8.43 8.99
C LEU A 195 9.28 7.20 8.53
N SER A 196 8.95 7.11 7.24
CA SER A 196 8.29 5.94 6.65
C SER A 196 9.17 4.69 6.76
N ASN A 197 10.46 4.82 6.45
CA ASN A 197 11.44 3.73 6.57
C ASN A 197 11.56 3.24 8.03
N LEU A 198 11.59 4.17 8.99
CA LEU A 198 11.63 3.82 10.41
C LEU A 198 10.33 3.18 10.89
N LEU A 199 9.17 3.70 10.47
CA LEU A 199 7.87 3.14 10.83
C LEU A 199 7.75 1.69 10.34
N ARG A 200 8.18 1.39 9.10
CA ARG A 200 8.19 0.02 8.56
C ARG A 200 8.85 -0.96 9.52
N LEU A 201 10.04 -0.61 10.01
CA LEU A 201 10.83 -1.47 10.89
C LEU A 201 10.24 -1.50 12.31
N ALA A 202 9.86 -0.34 12.86
CA ALA A 202 9.38 -0.23 14.23
C ALA A 202 8.02 -0.93 14.42
N LEU A 203 7.13 -0.88 13.43
CA LEU A 203 5.84 -1.58 13.47
C LEU A 203 6.04 -3.09 13.50
N LEU A 204 6.90 -3.62 12.63
CA LEU A 204 7.24 -5.05 12.64
C LEU A 204 7.90 -5.48 13.95
N TYR A 205 8.83 -4.68 14.47
CA TYR A 205 9.49 -4.96 15.74
C TYR A 205 8.52 -4.99 16.93
N LYS A 206 7.58 -4.04 16.99
CA LYS A 206 6.64 -3.90 18.12
C LYS A 206 5.44 -4.84 18.06
N PHE A 207 4.93 -5.11 16.85
CA PHE A 207 3.63 -5.76 16.68
C PHE A 207 3.69 -7.06 15.86
N GLY A 208 4.84 -7.37 15.25
CA GLY A 208 4.98 -8.47 14.31
C GLY A 208 4.10 -8.30 13.06
N GLY A 209 3.75 -9.42 12.43
CA GLY A 209 2.92 -9.45 11.23
C GLY A 209 3.71 -9.14 9.95
N THR A 210 3.01 -8.58 8.97
CA THR A 210 3.55 -8.30 7.63
C THR A 210 3.45 -6.81 7.35
N TYR A 211 4.54 -6.19 6.89
CA TYR A 211 4.51 -4.84 6.36
C TYR A 211 4.52 -4.90 4.82
N ILE A 212 3.72 -4.06 4.18
CA ILE A 212 3.69 -3.90 2.73
C ILE A 212 3.52 -2.42 2.39
N ASP A 213 4.11 -1.96 1.29
CA ASP A 213 3.91 -0.58 0.82
C ASP A 213 2.56 -0.44 0.09
N LEU A 214 2.00 0.77 0.12
CA LEU A 214 0.69 1.13 -0.47
C LEU A 214 0.69 1.20 -2.01
N ASP A 215 1.79 0.87 -2.64
CA ASP A 215 1.97 0.79 -4.09
C ASP A 215 2.28 -0.64 -4.55
N VAL A 216 2.14 -1.64 -3.67
CA VAL A 216 2.27 -3.06 -4.02
C VAL A 216 0.91 -3.66 -4.31
N VAL A 217 0.83 -4.41 -5.42
CA VAL A 217 -0.33 -5.24 -5.76
C VAL A 217 -0.08 -6.67 -5.30
N VAL A 218 -0.96 -7.21 -4.47
CA VAL A 218 -0.87 -8.58 -3.95
C VAL A 218 -1.60 -9.53 -4.88
N LEU A 219 -0.86 -10.45 -5.51
CA LEU A 219 -1.40 -11.41 -6.46
C LEU A 219 -1.75 -12.77 -5.85
N LYS A 220 -1.09 -13.13 -4.74
CA LYS A 220 -1.22 -14.46 -4.11
C LYS A 220 -1.08 -14.35 -2.60
N SER A 221 -1.70 -15.30 -1.91
CA SER A 221 -1.65 -15.40 -0.46
C SER A 221 -0.24 -15.62 0.08
N PHE A 222 0.11 -14.87 1.12
CA PHE A 222 1.36 -14.98 1.88
C PHE A 222 1.36 -16.07 2.96
N SER A 223 0.30 -16.88 3.07
CA SER A 223 0.14 -17.88 4.14
C SER A 223 1.28 -18.92 4.22
N LYS A 224 2.06 -19.09 3.15
CA LYS A 224 3.20 -20.01 3.08
C LYS A 224 4.55 -19.35 3.43
N LEU A 225 4.59 -18.03 3.59
CA LEU A 225 5.83 -17.30 3.89
C LEU A 225 6.15 -17.38 5.38
N ARG A 226 7.45 -17.45 5.70
CA ARG A 226 7.98 -17.46 7.06
C ARG A 226 9.26 -16.65 7.08
N ASN A 227 9.32 -15.59 7.91
CA ASN A 227 10.48 -14.72 8.07
C ASN A 227 11.11 -14.29 6.74
N THR A 228 10.29 -13.77 5.83
CA THR A 228 10.68 -13.44 4.46
C THR A 228 10.84 -11.93 4.30
N ILE A 229 11.86 -11.53 3.54
CA ILE A 229 12.05 -10.15 3.07
C ILE A 229 11.87 -10.16 1.55
N GLY A 230 11.02 -9.27 1.04
CA GLY A 230 10.84 -9.09 -0.40
C GLY A 230 12.07 -8.46 -1.04
N GLY A 231 12.48 -8.97 -2.19
CA GLY A 231 13.55 -8.40 -3.01
C GLY A 231 13.03 -8.02 -4.41
N HIS A 232 13.50 -6.90 -4.95
CA HIS A 232 13.31 -6.57 -6.35
C HIS A 232 14.57 -6.96 -7.13
N ARG A 233 14.40 -7.66 -8.26
CA ARG A 233 15.49 -7.92 -9.21
C ARG A 233 15.18 -7.24 -10.52
N THR A 234 16.00 -6.26 -10.89
CA THR A 234 16.00 -5.73 -12.24
C THR A 234 16.74 -6.72 -13.13
N LEU A 235 16.03 -7.32 -14.09
CA LEU A 235 16.68 -8.11 -15.13
C LEU A 235 17.32 -7.11 -16.11
N MET A 236 18.65 -7.00 -16.06
CA MET A 236 19.40 -6.35 -17.13
C MET A 236 19.15 -7.16 -18.40
N SER A 237 18.59 -6.52 -19.43
CA SER A 237 18.48 -7.16 -20.74
C SER A 237 19.90 -7.51 -21.21
N LYS A 238 20.08 -8.76 -21.62
CA LYS A 238 21.31 -9.19 -22.29
C LYS A 238 21.43 -8.33 -23.56
N PRO A 239 22.57 -7.68 -23.86
CA PRO A 239 22.74 -7.03 -25.15
C PRO A 239 22.49 -8.09 -26.21
N ALA A 240 21.68 -7.78 -27.22
CA ALA A 240 21.51 -8.64 -28.37
C ALA A 240 22.92 -8.86 -28.96
N SER A 241 23.43 -10.08 -28.90
CA SER A 241 24.62 -10.45 -29.65
C SER A 241 24.26 -10.29 -31.13
N GLY A 242 24.73 -9.19 -31.72
CA GLY A 242 24.66 -9.01 -33.16
C GLY A 242 25.30 -10.22 -33.83
N ALA A 243 24.59 -10.78 -34.80
CA ALA A 243 25.12 -11.77 -35.71
C ALA A 243 26.39 -11.21 -36.37
N ALA A 244 27.48 -11.96 -36.28
CA ALA A 244 28.65 -11.79 -37.12
C ALA A 244 28.45 -12.55 -38.44
#